data_AF-A0A526S6S6-F1
#
_entry.id   AF-A0A526S6S6-F1
#
_cell.length_a   1.000
_cell.length_b   1.000
_cell.length_c   1.000
_cell.angle_alpha   90.00
_cell.angle_beta   90.00
_cell.angle_gamma   90.00
#
_symmetry.space_group_name_H-M   'P 1'
#
loop_
_entity.id
_entity.type
_entity.pdbx_description
1 polymer ?
#
loop_
_entity_poly.entity_id
_entity_poly.type
_entity_poly.pdbx_seq_one_letter_code
_entity_poly.pdbx_strand_id
1 'polypeptide(L)' 'HEDEAFLVLRGRIAIDFRDGPVELGEGDFIVVPRGVEHRPRSLTSEPVVLMFEPATTLNTGNARSELTVTDLKRL' A
#
# COMPACT_ATOMS: atom_id res chain seq x y z
N HIS A 1 -0.04 -7.47 -14.05
CA HIS A 1 0.86 -6.40 -14.51
C HIS A 1 0.36 -5.11 -13.88
N GLU A 2 0.46 -4.99 -12.57
CA GLU A 2 -0.41 -4.05 -11.85
C GLU A 2 0.45 -3.25 -10.86
N ASP A 3 0.16 -1.96 -10.82
CA ASP A 3 0.76 -0.97 -9.93
C ASP A 3 -0.01 -0.96 -8.60
N GLU A 4 0.62 -0.44 -7.56
CA GLU A 4 -0.02 -0.23 -6.25
C GLU A 4 -0.32 1.27 -6.07
N ALA A 5 -1.34 1.63 -5.32
CA ALA A 5 -1.62 3.03 -5.02
C ALA A 5 -2.13 3.25 -3.60
N PHE A 6 -1.91 4.47 -3.09
CA PHE A 6 -2.29 4.86 -1.73
C PHE A 6 -3.01 6.20 -1.77
N LEU A 7 -4.16 6.28 -1.10
CA LEU A 7 -4.89 7.52 -0.82
C LEU A 7 -4.98 7.71 0.69
N VAL A 8 -4.52 8.85 1.21
CA VAL A 8 -4.64 9.16 2.64
C VAL A 8 -6.00 9.81 2.91
N LEU A 9 -6.85 9.12 3.66
CA LEU A 9 -8.17 9.63 4.07
C LEU A 9 -8.09 10.44 5.37
N ARG A 10 -7.14 10.12 6.26
CA ARG A 10 -6.91 10.82 7.52
C ARG A 10 -5.47 10.66 8.00
N GLY A 11 -4.89 11.67 8.65
CA GLY A 11 -3.54 11.62 9.21
C GLY A 11 -2.43 11.77 8.16
N ARG A 12 -1.23 11.26 8.45
CA ARG A 12 -0.07 11.33 7.55
C ARG A 12 0.74 10.05 7.53
N ILE A 13 1.29 9.73 6.38
CA ILE A 13 2.22 8.62 6.15
C ILE A 13 3.44 9.07 5.34
N ALA A 14 4.49 8.26 5.33
CA ALA A 14 5.54 8.32 4.34
C ALA A 14 5.58 7.00 3.56
N ILE A 15 5.84 7.07 2.26
CA ILE A 15 6.28 5.94 1.47
C ILE A 15 7.79 6.05 1.31
N ASP A 16 8.53 5.19 2.03
CA ASP A 16 9.99 5.16 1.95
C ASP A 16 10.40 4.42 0.65
N PHE A 17 11.09 5.12 -0.27
CA PHE A 17 11.76 4.52 -1.43
C PHE A 17 13.28 4.46 -1.19
N ARG A 18 14.02 3.85 -2.13
CA ARG A 18 15.49 3.75 -2.06
C ARG A 18 16.19 5.11 -2.20
N ASP A 19 15.58 6.03 -2.93
CA ASP A 19 16.06 7.39 -3.22
C ASP A 19 15.51 8.44 -2.24
N GLY A 20 14.54 8.08 -1.40
CA GLY A 20 14.05 8.91 -0.31
C GLY A 20 12.58 8.68 0.02
N PRO A 21 12.08 9.25 1.13
CA PRO A 21 10.67 9.17 1.46
C PRO A 21 9.84 10.20 0.70
N VAL A 22 8.62 9.81 0.32
CA VAL A 22 7.55 10.73 -0.07
C VAL A 22 6.53 10.79 1.06
N GLU A 23 6.35 11.96 1.65
CA GLU A 23 5.34 12.19 2.69
C GLU A 23 3.99 12.53 2.06
N LEU A 24 2.91 11.98 2.63
CA LEU A 24 1.54 12.15 2.18
C LEU A 24 0.66 12.55 3.38
N GLY A 25 -0.13 13.60 3.21
CA GLY A 25 -1.19 14.01 4.12
C GLY A 25 -2.58 13.77 3.58
N GLU A 26 -3.61 14.21 4.31
CA GLU A 26 -5.01 13.98 3.94
C GLU A 26 -5.34 14.50 2.54
N GLY A 27 -5.94 13.64 1.71
CA GLY A 27 -6.25 13.92 0.32
C GLY A 27 -5.12 13.63 -0.66
N ASP A 28 -3.88 13.40 -0.19
CA ASP A 28 -2.76 13.07 -1.06
C ASP A 28 -2.87 11.63 -1.58
N PHE A 29 -2.47 11.46 -2.83
CA PHE A 29 -2.51 10.21 -3.57
C PHE A 29 -1.18 9.93 -4.24
N ILE A 30 -0.71 8.69 -4.18
CA ILE A 30 0.47 8.24 -4.92
C ILE A 30 0.20 6.91 -5.61
N VAL A 31 0.77 6.75 -6.79
CA VAL A 31 0.90 5.46 -7.48
C VAL A 31 2.34 5.00 -7.36
N VAL A 32 2.53 3.77 -6.90
CA VAL A 32 3.82 3.10 -6.85
C VAL A 32 3.89 2.12 -8.03
N PRO A 33 4.76 2.39 -9.02
CA PRO A 33 4.89 1.50 -10.18
C PRO A 33 5.31 0.09 -9.76
N ARG A 34 4.83 -0.91 -10.50
CA ARG A 34 5.19 -2.31 -10.27
C ARG A 34 6.69 -2.52 -10.18
N GLY A 35 7.13 -3.26 -9.15
CA GLY A 35 8.53 -3.65 -8.96
C GLY A 35 9.38 -2.56 -8.31
N VAL A 36 8.80 -1.39 -8.00
CA VAL A 36 9.46 -0.39 -7.18
C VAL A 36 9.37 -0.83 -5.71
N GLU A 37 10.54 -1.07 -5.12
CA GLU A 37 10.64 -1.38 -3.70
C GLU A 37 10.26 -0.14 -2.88
N HIS A 38 9.33 -0.33 -1.95
CA HIS A 38 8.83 0.74 -1.12
C HIS A 38 8.38 0.20 0.25
N ARG A 39 8.28 1.09 1.24
CA ARG A 39 7.77 0.75 2.58
C ARG A 39 6.87 1.87 3.12
N PRO A 40 5.56 1.62 3.28
CA PRO A 40 4.67 2.55 3.99
C PRO A 40 5.03 2.64 5.47
N ARG A 41 5.06 3.86 6.01
CA ARG A 41 5.36 4.14 7.43
C ARG A 41 4.46 5.25 7.96
N SER A 42 3.79 5.01 9.07
CA SER A 42 2.94 6.02 9.71
C SER A 42 3.77 7.19 10.26
N LEU A 43 3.32 8.42 10.01
CA LEU A 43 3.87 9.63 10.63
C LEU A 43 2.93 10.18 11.72
N THR A 44 1.69 9.73 11.75
CA THR A 44 0.71 9.97 12.82
C THR A 44 0.35 8.65 13.51
N SER A 45 -0.26 8.70 14.70
CA SER A 45 -0.60 7.50 15.48
C SER A 45 -1.60 6.58 14.77
N GLU A 46 -2.62 7.16 14.10
CA GLU A 46 -3.72 6.41 13.48
C GLU A 46 -4.11 6.99 12.11
N PRO A 47 -3.21 6.90 11.10
CA PRO A 47 -3.56 7.29 9.75
C PRO A 47 -4.58 6.31 9.17
N VAL A 48 -5.51 6.82 8.36
CA VAL A 48 -6.44 6.02 7.57
C VAL A 48 -6.04 6.14 6.12
N VAL A 49 -5.70 5.02 5.51
CA VAL A 49 -5.18 4.95 4.14
C VAL A 49 -5.98 3.92 3.38
N LEU A 50 -6.46 4.30 2.19
CA LEU A 50 -7.00 3.37 1.23
C LEU A 50 -5.87 2.91 0.31
N MET A 51 -5.63 1.60 0.28
CA MET A 51 -4.62 0.97 -0.57
C MET A 51 -5.32 0.26 -1.72
N PHE A 52 -4.82 0.48 -2.92
CA PHE A 52 -5.22 -0.23 -4.13
C PHE A 52 -4.08 -1.20 -4.46
N GLU A 53 -4.35 -2.50 -4.38
CA GLU A 53 -3.38 -3.54 -4.70
C GLU A 53 -3.85 -4.37 -5.88
N PRO A 54 -2.91 -4.97 -6.65
CA PRO A 54 -3.25 -5.94 -7.67
C PRO A 54 -4.13 -7.06 -7.12
N ALA A 55 -5.12 -7.50 -7.90
CA ALA A 55 -6.00 -8.62 -7.51
C ALA A 55 -5.26 -9.97 -7.44
N THR A 56 -3.96 -9.99 -7.71
CA THR A 56 -3.10 -11.18 -7.62
C THR A 56 -2.12 -11.13 -6.45
N THR A 57 -2.05 -10.01 -5.72
CA THR A 57 -1.10 -9.87 -4.61
C THR A 57 -1.70 -10.52 -3.37
N LEU A 58 -0.99 -11.51 -2.81
CA LEU A 58 -1.34 -12.07 -1.51
C LEU A 58 -1.09 -11.00 -0.45
N ASN A 59 -2.16 -10.57 0.21
CA ASN A 59 -2.20 -9.52 1.25
C ASN A 59 -1.17 -9.74 2.40
N THR A 60 -0.61 -10.95 2.53
CA THR A 60 0.35 -11.35 3.58
C THR A 60 1.80 -11.57 3.09
N GLY A 61 2.12 -11.24 1.84
CA GLY A 61 3.44 -11.50 1.26
C GLY A 61 3.76 -13.00 1.25
N ASN A 62 4.80 -13.43 1.98
CA ASN A 62 5.19 -14.84 2.13
C ASN A 62 4.62 -15.55 3.39
N ALA A 63 3.94 -14.82 4.27
CA ALA A 63 3.34 -15.42 5.45
C ALA A 63 2.01 -16.08 5.09
N ARG A 64 1.88 -17.39 5.33
CA ARG A 64 0.59 -18.09 5.19
C ARG A 64 -0.15 -18.03 6.51
N SER A 65 -1.37 -17.50 6.48
CA SER A 65 -2.33 -17.49 7.58
C SER A 65 -3.62 -18.18 7.14
N GLU A 66 -4.43 -18.62 8.10
CA GLU A 66 -5.78 -19.15 7.86
C GLU A 66 -6.70 -18.13 7.17
N LEU A 67 -6.35 -16.83 7.24
CA LEU A 67 -7.07 -15.74 6.57
C LEU A 67 -6.54 -15.42 5.16
N THR A 68 -5.49 -16.11 4.70
CA THR A 68 -4.92 -15.88 3.38
C THR A 68 -5.86 -16.41 2.30
N VAL A 69 -6.55 -15.51 1.59
CA VAL A 69 -7.38 -15.85 0.42
C VAL A 69 -6.50 -15.97 -0.81
N THR A 70 -6.37 -17.18 -1.35
CA THR A 70 -5.50 -17.47 -2.51
C THR A 70 -6.21 -17.32 -3.86
N ASP A 71 -7.55 -17.22 -3.87
CA ASP A 71 -8.36 -17.22 -5.08
C ASP A 71 -9.30 -16.00 -5.05
N LEU A 72 -8.79 -14.86 -5.52
CA LEU A 72 -9.54 -13.61 -5.60
C LEU A 72 -10.52 -13.71 -6.78
N LYS A 73 -11.83 -13.79 -6.49
CA LYS A 73 -12.88 -13.78 -7.51
C LYS A 73 -12.75 -12.51 -8.34
N ARG A 74 -12.47 -12.66 -9.64
CA ARG A 74 -12.64 -11.56 -10.59
C ARG A 74 -14.12 -11.20 -10.69
N LEU A 75 -14.40 -9.91 -10.60
CA LEU A 75 -15.68 -9.30 -10.99
C LEU A 75 -15.74 -9.15 -12.51
#